data_AF-A0A7M2V9S8-F1
#
_entry.id   AF-A0A7M2V9S8-F1
#
_cell.length_a   1.000
_cell.length_b   1.000
_cell.length_c   1.000
_cell.angle_alpha   90.00
_cell.angle_beta   90.00
_cell.angle_gamma   90.00
#
_symmetry.space_group_name_H-M   'P 1'
#
loop_
_entity.id
_entity.type
_entity.pdbx_description
1 polymer ?
#
loop_
_entity_poly.entity_id
_entity_poly.type
_entity_poly.pdbx_seq_one_letter_code
_entity_poly.pdbx_strand_id
1 'polypeptide(L)'
;MLHHCQARSVDDIYLEDIIHIIHPETAARYLADTALPNRNIAVWDLPQGYNAFVNQYNAFHYQHPWMAYSDALADIKTGKVVLLRKNITAIPITGVLTSSGNIQDGLPLPLYARLHYIISQQLKRQVYSVRPAVPVQHAQAAKTINSKSAGRLLAAGGVYNGNIDGFKKTAEQLGGDAPAGYAQIMDNKGLFITAASVATGLTMGRMRFPELEELEQFGARGTVSGRPFDPDKAGGPIEDLTTDGVNITHEGIAIVEKHTSRFGEDPGNEFMINRLKKIADGEIPHEQVDLNYYTHECREYQRYCNLGWETGAPADNLEAHELWNNTHTATLEDYKLKGEVEDLYHPDAPLW
;
A
#
# COMPACT_ATOMS: atom_id res chain seq x y z
N MET A 1 -20.33 -1.98 -17.49
CA MET A 1 -21.25 -1.28 -16.54
C MET A 1 -20.54 -0.88 -15.26
N LEU A 2 -19.68 -1.75 -14.70
CA LEU A 2 -18.98 -1.53 -13.44
C LEU A 2 -17.83 -0.50 -13.50
N HIS A 3 -17.20 -0.25 -14.65
CA HIS A 3 -16.16 0.79 -14.81
C HIS A 3 -16.65 2.24 -14.55
N HIS A 4 -17.97 2.46 -14.61
CA HIS A 4 -18.61 3.72 -14.21
C HIS A 4 -18.93 3.79 -12.71
N CYS A 5 -18.51 2.81 -11.93
CA CYS A 5 -18.65 2.78 -10.49
C CYS A 5 -17.28 2.96 -9.83
N GLN A 6 -17.30 3.44 -8.59
CA GLN A 6 -16.14 3.55 -7.72
C GLN A 6 -16.44 2.80 -6.42
N ALA A 7 -15.52 1.92 -6.00
CA ALA A 7 -15.57 1.32 -4.67
C ALA A 7 -14.94 2.27 -3.64
N ARG A 8 -15.52 2.31 -2.44
CA ARG A 8 -15.09 3.19 -1.35
C ARG A 8 -15.40 2.53 -0.01
N SER A 9 -14.58 2.82 1.00
CA SER A 9 -14.90 2.44 2.38
C SER A 9 -16.16 3.16 2.82
N VAL A 10 -16.98 2.50 3.63
CA VAL A 10 -18.16 3.11 4.26
C VAL A 10 -17.78 4.32 5.11
N ASP A 11 -16.57 4.34 5.67
CA ASP A 11 -16.09 5.46 6.49
C ASP A 11 -15.76 6.71 5.67
N ASP A 12 -15.48 6.57 4.38
CA ASP A 12 -15.08 7.67 3.50
C ASP A 12 -16.22 8.30 2.70
N ILE A 13 -17.47 7.97 3.05
CA ILE A 13 -18.67 8.51 2.39
C ILE A 13 -19.21 9.75 3.10
N TYR A 14 -19.77 10.67 2.31
CA TYR A 14 -20.36 11.94 2.77
C TYR A 14 -21.78 12.12 2.24
N LEU A 15 -22.45 13.19 2.65
CA LEU A 15 -23.85 13.47 2.32
C LEU A 15 -24.10 13.50 0.80
N GLU A 16 -23.18 14.06 0.03
CA GLU A 16 -23.22 14.08 -1.43
C GLU A 16 -23.13 12.70 -2.08
N ASP A 17 -22.49 11.74 -1.41
CA ASP A 17 -22.26 10.41 -1.97
C ASP A 17 -23.49 9.52 -1.86
N ILE A 18 -24.39 9.78 -0.90
CA ILE A 18 -25.52 8.90 -0.57
C ILE A 18 -26.40 8.60 -1.80
N ILE A 19 -26.66 9.61 -2.64
CA ILE A 19 -27.49 9.47 -3.84
C ILE A 19 -26.82 8.63 -4.95
N HIS A 20 -25.52 8.38 -4.83
CA HIS A 20 -24.72 7.60 -5.76
C HIS A 20 -24.52 6.16 -5.31
N ILE A 21 -24.82 5.82 -4.05
CA ILE A 21 -24.60 4.48 -3.51
C ILE A 21 -25.57 3.48 -4.15
N ILE A 22 -25.01 2.40 -4.69
CA ILE A 22 -25.73 1.24 -5.19
C ILE A 22 -26.07 0.35 -4.00
N HIS A 23 -27.30 -0.17 -3.95
CA HIS A 23 -27.73 -1.08 -2.90
C HIS A 23 -26.76 -2.28 -2.77
N PRO A 24 -26.28 -2.62 -1.56
CA PRO A 24 -25.28 -3.68 -1.34
C PRO A 24 -25.58 -5.01 -2.02
N GLU A 25 -26.84 -5.45 -1.99
CA GLU A 25 -27.25 -6.69 -2.67
C GLU A 25 -27.13 -6.60 -4.20
N THR A 26 -27.44 -5.43 -4.77
CA THR A 26 -27.31 -5.19 -6.21
C THR A 26 -25.84 -5.10 -6.61
N ALA A 27 -25.04 -4.39 -5.81
CA ALA A 27 -23.59 -4.31 -5.98
C ALA A 27 -22.94 -5.69 -5.92
N ALA A 28 -23.32 -6.51 -4.93
CA ALA A 28 -22.83 -7.87 -4.78
C ALA A 28 -23.25 -8.76 -5.96
N ARG A 29 -24.46 -8.60 -6.48
CA ARG A 29 -24.91 -9.35 -7.67
C ARG A 29 -24.09 -9.01 -8.91
N TYR A 30 -23.70 -7.75 -9.09
CA TYR A 30 -22.86 -7.36 -10.23
C TYR A 30 -21.44 -7.88 -10.15
N LEU A 31 -20.93 -8.08 -8.93
CA LEU A 31 -19.58 -8.60 -8.68
C LEU A 31 -19.57 -10.09 -8.38
N ALA A 32 -20.72 -10.79 -8.35
CA ALA A 32 -20.78 -12.20 -7.99
C ALA A 32 -19.88 -13.07 -8.87
N ASP A 33 -19.78 -12.74 -10.16
CA ASP A 33 -18.93 -13.46 -11.11
C ASP A 33 -17.43 -13.33 -10.81
N THR A 34 -16.98 -12.27 -10.10
CA THR A 34 -15.56 -12.10 -9.75
C THR A 34 -15.11 -13.07 -8.66
N ALA A 35 -16.05 -13.59 -7.87
CA ALA A 35 -15.79 -14.55 -6.79
C ALA A 35 -15.88 -16.02 -7.24
N LEU A 36 -16.01 -16.29 -8.55
CA LEU A 36 -16.07 -17.65 -9.09
C LEU A 36 -14.68 -18.18 -9.46
N PRO A 37 -14.39 -19.46 -9.24
CA PRO A 37 -13.14 -20.08 -9.66
C PRO A 37 -12.97 -20.06 -11.18
N ASN A 38 -11.72 -19.98 -11.65
CA ASN A 38 -11.33 -20.02 -13.07
C ASN A 38 -11.88 -18.88 -13.95
N ARG A 39 -12.21 -17.73 -13.36
CA ARG A 39 -12.58 -16.53 -14.12
C ARG A 39 -11.37 -15.67 -14.44
N ASN A 40 -11.20 -15.37 -15.73
CA ASN A 40 -10.28 -14.32 -16.18
C ASN A 40 -10.94 -12.96 -15.97
N ILE A 41 -10.56 -12.25 -14.91
CA ILE A 41 -11.10 -10.95 -14.55
C ILE A 41 -10.25 -9.88 -15.26
N ALA A 42 -10.85 -9.18 -16.23
CA ALA A 42 -10.22 -7.99 -16.77
C ALA A 42 -10.36 -6.85 -15.77
N VAL A 43 -9.23 -6.35 -15.24
CA VAL A 43 -9.20 -5.29 -14.22
C VAL A 43 -9.92 -4.02 -14.69
N TRP A 44 -9.93 -3.75 -16.01
CA TRP A 44 -10.62 -2.63 -16.64
C TRP A 44 -12.16 -2.72 -16.59
N ASP A 45 -12.71 -3.90 -16.34
CA ASP A 45 -14.15 -4.12 -16.20
C ASP A 45 -14.65 -3.95 -14.76
N LEU A 46 -13.75 -3.83 -13.78
CA LEU A 46 -14.09 -3.67 -12.37
C LEU A 46 -14.38 -2.20 -11.99
N PRO A 47 -15.09 -1.95 -10.87
CA PRO A 47 -15.24 -0.61 -10.33
C PRO A 47 -13.88 0.00 -9.97
N GLN A 48 -13.73 1.30 -10.21
CA GLN A 48 -12.52 2.03 -9.85
C GLN A 48 -12.26 1.89 -8.35
N GLY A 49 -11.03 1.56 -7.98
CA GLY A 49 -10.64 1.37 -6.57
C GLY A 49 -11.05 0.03 -5.96
N TYR A 50 -11.87 -0.79 -6.65
CA TYR A 50 -12.29 -2.09 -6.11
C TYR A 50 -11.10 -3.03 -5.89
N ASN A 51 -10.09 -2.96 -6.77
CA ASN A 51 -8.89 -3.78 -6.64
C ASN A 51 -8.09 -3.48 -5.36
N ALA A 52 -8.19 -2.26 -4.79
CA ALA A 52 -7.53 -1.96 -3.52
C ALA A 52 -8.12 -2.78 -2.37
N PHE A 53 -9.44 -2.95 -2.34
CA PHE A 53 -10.13 -3.80 -1.35
C PHE A 53 -9.86 -5.28 -1.58
N VAL A 54 -9.81 -5.74 -2.85
CA VAL A 54 -9.43 -7.13 -3.17
C VAL A 54 -7.99 -7.41 -2.74
N ASN A 55 -7.08 -6.47 -2.98
CA ASN A 55 -5.66 -6.63 -2.66
C ASN A 55 -5.39 -6.79 -1.17
N GLN A 56 -6.26 -6.26 -0.29
CA GLN A 56 -6.17 -6.51 1.16
C GLN A 56 -6.28 -8.01 1.48
N TYR A 57 -7.00 -8.76 0.65
CA TYR A 57 -7.23 -10.19 0.83
C TYR A 57 -6.28 -11.09 0.04
N ASN A 58 -5.52 -10.53 -0.90
CA ASN A 58 -4.61 -11.32 -1.75
C ASN A 58 -3.51 -12.02 -0.93
N ALA A 59 -3.09 -11.43 0.19
CA ALA A 59 -2.13 -12.05 1.11
C ALA A 59 -2.65 -13.36 1.71
N PHE A 60 -3.97 -13.48 1.90
CA PHE A 60 -4.61 -14.66 2.50
C PHE A 60 -4.99 -15.72 1.46
N HIS A 61 -5.05 -15.36 0.17
CA HIS A 61 -5.63 -16.20 -0.90
C HIS A 61 -4.72 -16.42 -2.11
N TYR A 62 -3.40 -16.46 -1.90
CA TYR A 62 -2.41 -16.49 -3.00
C TYR A 62 -2.57 -17.68 -3.97
N GLN A 63 -2.98 -18.86 -3.49
CA GLN A 63 -3.24 -20.04 -4.36
C GLN A 63 -4.60 -19.97 -5.07
N HIS A 64 -5.52 -19.16 -4.57
CA HIS A 64 -6.89 -19.06 -5.04
C HIS A 64 -7.34 -17.59 -5.10
N PRO A 65 -6.83 -16.81 -6.08
CA PRO A 65 -7.09 -15.36 -6.16
C PRO A 65 -8.58 -14.98 -6.17
N TRP A 66 -9.45 -15.87 -6.66
CA TRP A 66 -10.91 -15.70 -6.63
C TRP A 66 -11.50 -15.62 -5.20
N MET A 67 -10.81 -16.17 -4.19
CA MET A 67 -11.22 -16.05 -2.78
C MET A 67 -10.99 -14.64 -2.23
N ALA A 68 -9.96 -13.91 -2.68
CA ALA A 68 -9.78 -12.50 -2.34
C ALA A 68 -10.93 -11.62 -2.89
N TYR A 69 -11.41 -11.96 -4.09
CA TYR A 69 -12.63 -11.36 -4.63
C TYR A 69 -13.88 -11.79 -3.84
N SER A 70 -13.92 -13.01 -3.31
CA SER A 70 -15.01 -13.47 -2.44
C SER A 70 -15.07 -12.69 -1.12
N ASP A 71 -13.92 -12.39 -0.52
CA ASP A 71 -13.86 -11.60 0.72
C ASP A 71 -14.19 -10.13 0.49
N ALA A 72 -13.64 -9.51 -0.55
CA ALA A 72 -14.04 -8.16 -0.95
C ALA A 72 -15.54 -8.08 -1.31
N LEU A 73 -16.10 -9.16 -1.86
CA LEU A 73 -17.54 -9.28 -2.11
C LEU A 73 -18.34 -9.43 -0.80
N ALA A 74 -17.80 -10.11 0.21
CA ALA A 74 -18.38 -10.19 1.54
C ALA A 74 -18.39 -8.82 2.23
N ASP A 75 -17.35 -8.02 2.07
CA ASP A 75 -17.30 -6.63 2.55
C ASP A 75 -18.36 -5.73 1.91
N ILE A 76 -18.65 -5.94 0.63
CA ILE A 76 -19.78 -5.27 -0.04
C ILE A 76 -21.10 -5.74 0.56
N LYS A 77 -21.30 -7.05 0.75
CA LYS A 77 -22.53 -7.59 1.35
C LYS A 77 -22.75 -7.13 2.79
N THR A 78 -21.68 -6.96 3.57
CA THR A 78 -21.74 -6.46 4.95
C THR A 78 -21.77 -4.93 5.04
N GLY A 79 -21.62 -4.22 3.92
CA GLY A 79 -21.70 -2.77 3.85
C GLY A 79 -20.48 -2.03 4.39
N LYS A 80 -19.34 -2.73 4.56
CA LYS A 80 -18.03 -2.10 4.86
C LYS A 80 -17.46 -1.40 3.63
N VAL A 81 -17.74 -1.95 2.45
CA VAL A 81 -17.39 -1.36 1.16
C VAL A 81 -18.66 -1.03 0.40
N VAL A 82 -18.73 0.15 -0.19
CA VAL A 82 -19.86 0.58 -1.02
C VAL A 82 -19.42 0.87 -2.45
N LEU A 83 -20.34 0.67 -3.40
CA LEU A 83 -20.15 1.09 -4.79
C LEU A 83 -20.94 2.37 -5.07
N LEU A 84 -20.23 3.40 -5.53
CA LEU A 84 -20.80 4.68 -5.94
C LEU A 84 -20.83 4.77 -7.46
N ARG A 85 -21.97 5.11 -8.04
CA ARG A 85 -22.06 5.42 -9.48
C ARG A 85 -21.49 6.80 -9.78
N LYS A 86 -20.61 6.91 -10.79
CA LYS A 86 -20.03 8.19 -11.25
C LYS A 86 -21.07 9.09 -11.90
N ASN A 87 -22.07 8.50 -12.56
CA ASN A 87 -23.17 9.22 -13.19
C ASN A 87 -24.51 8.64 -12.77
N ILE A 88 -25.49 9.50 -12.51
CA ILE A 88 -26.90 9.09 -12.36
C ILE A 88 -27.46 8.88 -13.77
N THR A 89 -27.19 7.72 -14.37
CA THR A 89 -27.80 7.35 -15.66
C THR A 89 -29.30 7.11 -15.48
N ALA A 90 -30.09 7.31 -16.55
CA ALA A 90 -31.55 7.13 -16.57
C ALA A 90 -32.06 5.69 -16.27
N ILE A 91 -31.16 4.72 -16.12
CA ILE A 91 -31.50 3.34 -15.74
C ILE A 91 -31.66 3.30 -14.21
N PRO A 92 -32.82 2.88 -13.68
CA PRO A 92 -33.05 2.77 -12.23
C PRO A 92 -32.21 1.62 -11.66
N ILE A 93 -31.12 1.98 -11.01
CA ILE A 93 -30.36 1.08 -10.15
C ILE A 93 -30.87 1.30 -8.72
N THR A 94 -31.22 0.22 -8.03
CA THR A 94 -31.64 0.27 -6.62
C THR A 94 -30.52 0.91 -5.80
N GLY A 95 -30.80 2.07 -5.19
CA GLY A 95 -29.89 2.77 -4.29
C GLY A 95 -30.20 2.47 -2.83
N VAL A 96 -29.64 3.27 -1.92
CA VAL A 96 -29.85 3.14 -0.46
C VAL A 96 -30.98 4.01 0.08
N LEU A 97 -31.61 4.81 -0.78
CA LEU A 97 -32.73 5.69 -0.44
C LEU A 97 -34.03 5.20 -1.11
N THR A 98 -35.16 5.37 -0.43
CA THR A 98 -36.50 5.22 -0.99
C THR A 98 -36.81 6.38 -1.94
N SER A 99 -37.87 6.25 -2.74
CA SER A 99 -38.36 7.34 -3.59
C SER A 99 -38.76 8.60 -2.81
N SER A 100 -39.04 8.47 -1.50
CA SER A 100 -39.34 9.58 -0.60
C SER A 100 -38.09 10.18 0.06
N GLY A 101 -36.89 9.68 -0.25
CA GLY A 101 -35.62 10.16 0.28
C GLY A 101 -35.23 9.62 1.66
N ASN A 102 -35.96 8.63 2.18
CA ASN A 102 -35.61 7.97 3.45
C ASN A 102 -34.58 6.86 3.20
N ILE A 103 -33.78 6.52 4.22
CA ILE A 103 -32.90 5.33 4.15
C ILE A 103 -33.80 4.08 3.97
N GLN A 104 -33.42 3.19 3.05
CA GLN A 104 -34.12 1.92 2.85
C GLN A 104 -33.92 0.98 4.04
N ASP A 105 -34.98 0.25 4.38
CA ASP A 105 -34.91 -0.83 5.37
C ASP A 105 -34.12 -2.03 4.82
N GLY A 106 -33.46 -2.79 5.70
CA GLY A 106 -32.73 -4.01 5.33
C GLY A 106 -31.30 -3.78 4.83
N LEU A 107 -30.77 -2.56 4.94
CA LEU A 107 -29.34 -2.30 4.70
C LEU A 107 -28.46 -2.99 5.77
N PRO A 108 -27.23 -3.41 5.41
CA PRO A 108 -26.28 -3.93 6.37
C PRO A 108 -26.00 -2.92 7.49
N LEU A 109 -25.87 -3.42 8.72
CA LEU A 109 -25.77 -2.58 9.92
C LEU A 109 -24.66 -1.51 9.85
N PRO A 110 -23.43 -1.80 9.39
CA PRO A 110 -22.38 -0.78 9.27
C PRO A 110 -22.78 0.38 8.37
N LEU A 111 -23.35 0.05 7.20
CA LEU A 111 -23.80 1.05 6.23
C LEU A 111 -24.99 1.84 6.77
N TYR A 112 -25.98 1.16 7.37
CA TYR A 112 -27.15 1.81 7.96
C TYR A 112 -26.74 2.81 9.05
N ALA A 113 -25.88 2.41 9.98
CA ALA A 113 -25.39 3.26 11.06
C ALA A 113 -24.63 4.47 10.52
N ARG A 114 -23.75 4.27 9.53
CA ARG A 114 -22.98 5.36 8.91
C ARG A 114 -23.88 6.36 8.20
N LEU A 115 -24.85 5.89 7.41
CA LEU A 115 -25.79 6.78 6.69
C LEU A 115 -26.61 7.61 7.67
N HIS A 116 -27.12 6.98 8.74
CA HIS A 116 -27.86 7.69 9.78
C HIS A 116 -26.98 8.75 10.46
N TYR A 117 -25.73 8.41 10.76
CA TYR A 117 -24.76 9.37 11.32
C TYR A 117 -24.52 10.55 10.39
N ILE A 118 -24.21 10.32 9.11
CA ILE A 118 -23.95 11.36 8.10
C ILE A 118 -25.15 12.30 7.94
N ILE A 119 -26.37 11.75 7.85
CA ILE A 119 -27.59 12.55 7.71
C ILE A 119 -27.82 13.36 8.99
N SER A 120 -27.66 12.76 10.18
CA SER A 120 -27.85 13.47 11.44
C SER A 120 -26.85 14.62 11.64
N GLN A 121 -25.59 14.40 11.28
CA GLN A 121 -24.50 15.36 11.45
C GLN A 121 -24.32 16.28 10.24
N GLN A 122 -25.10 16.07 9.17
CA GLN A 122 -24.99 16.81 7.91
C GLN A 122 -23.55 16.84 7.38
N LEU A 123 -22.84 15.70 7.44
CA LEU A 123 -21.42 15.62 7.07
C LEU A 123 -21.26 15.80 5.57
N LYS A 124 -20.73 16.96 5.18
CA LYS A 124 -20.36 17.26 3.80
C LYS A 124 -18.87 17.06 3.61
N ARG A 125 -18.45 16.65 2.42
CA ARG A 125 -17.03 16.59 2.10
C ARG A 125 -16.44 17.99 2.22
N GLN A 126 -15.26 18.08 2.81
CA GLN A 126 -14.54 19.35 2.90
C GLN A 126 -14.04 19.73 1.50
N VAL A 127 -14.79 20.57 0.79
CA VAL A 127 -14.35 21.14 -0.47
C VAL A 127 -13.50 22.37 -0.15
N TYR A 128 -12.18 22.25 -0.28
CA TYR A 128 -11.32 23.42 -0.30
C TYR A 128 -11.69 24.28 -1.52
N SER A 129 -12.54 25.29 -1.30
CA SER A 129 -12.83 26.30 -2.31
C SER A 129 -11.63 27.24 -2.40
N VAL A 130 -10.80 27.06 -3.42
CA VAL A 130 -9.84 28.09 -3.82
C VAL A 130 -10.67 29.30 -4.28
N ARG A 131 -10.75 30.33 -3.42
CA ARG A 131 -11.27 31.65 -3.84
C ARG A 131 -10.43 32.13 -5.01
N PRO A 132 -11.01 32.60 -6.14
CA PRO A 132 -10.24 33.29 -7.16
C PRO A 132 -9.75 34.60 -6.56
N ALA A 133 -8.50 34.64 -6.11
CA ALA A 133 -7.85 35.88 -5.76
C ALA A 133 -7.63 36.67 -7.06
N VAL A 134 -8.04 37.94 -7.03
CA VAL A 134 -7.81 38.96 -8.05
C VAL A 134 -6.37 38.85 -8.59
N PRO A 135 -6.14 38.91 -9.92
CA PRO A 135 -4.82 38.71 -10.48
C PRO A 135 -3.92 39.87 -10.07
N VAL A 136 -3.13 39.67 -9.00
CA VAL A 136 -1.96 40.47 -8.75
C VAL A 136 -0.91 39.99 -9.73
N GLN A 137 -0.51 40.88 -10.63
CA GLN A 137 0.59 40.65 -11.57
C GLN A 137 1.87 40.31 -10.79
N HIS A 138 2.13 39.02 -10.62
CA HIS A 138 3.47 38.49 -10.48
C HIS A 138 3.81 37.77 -11.79
N ALA A 139 4.23 38.56 -12.78
CA ALA A 139 5.05 38.03 -13.85
C ALA A 139 6.37 37.57 -13.23
N GLN A 140 6.45 36.31 -12.83
CA GLN A 140 7.71 35.59 -12.69
C GLN A 140 7.72 34.49 -13.74
N ALA A 141 8.70 34.57 -14.62
CA ALA A 141 8.89 33.68 -15.76
C ALA A 141 8.74 32.21 -15.34
N ALA A 142 7.80 31.50 -15.97
CA ALA A 142 7.79 30.05 -15.95
C ALA A 142 9.15 29.57 -16.45
N LYS A 143 9.98 29.00 -15.57
CA LYS A 143 11.19 28.29 -16.00
C LYS A 143 10.74 27.01 -16.70
N THR A 144 10.77 27.04 -18.02
CA THR A 144 10.55 25.87 -18.87
C THR A 144 11.52 24.75 -18.47
N ILE A 145 11.01 23.55 -18.20
CA ILE A 145 11.84 22.38 -17.91
C ILE A 145 12.73 22.12 -19.14
N ASN A 146 14.05 21.96 -18.93
CA ASN A 146 14.95 21.65 -20.04
C ASN A 146 14.76 20.20 -20.51
N SER A 147 15.06 19.93 -21.79
CA SER A 147 14.82 18.62 -22.41
C SER A 147 15.57 17.49 -21.71
N LYS A 148 16.75 17.73 -21.14
CA LYS A 148 17.49 16.73 -20.33
C LYS A 148 16.71 16.28 -19.11
N SER A 149 16.12 17.21 -18.36
CA SER A 149 15.28 16.92 -17.21
C SER A 149 14.00 16.20 -17.61
N ALA A 150 13.38 16.57 -18.73
CA ALA A 150 12.23 15.85 -19.27
C ALA A 150 12.58 14.38 -19.62
N GLY A 151 13.76 14.15 -20.20
CA GLY A 151 14.29 12.81 -20.48
C GLY A 151 14.42 11.92 -19.23
N ARG A 152 14.93 12.47 -18.12
CA ARG A 152 15.06 11.75 -16.85
C ARG A 152 13.70 11.34 -16.27
N LEU A 153 12.72 12.24 -16.36
CA LEU A 153 11.35 11.97 -15.92
C LEU A 153 10.69 10.88 -16.77
N LEU A 154 10.93 10.87 -18.08
CA LEU A 154 10.44 9.82 -18.97
C LEU A 154 11.07 8.46 -18.64
N ALA A 155 12.36 8.41 -18.25
CA ALA A 155 12.99 7.17 -17.80
C ALA A 155 12.31 6.61 -16.54
N ALA A 156 12.05 7.48 -15.56
CA ALA A 156 11.32 7.11 -14.36
C ALA A 156 9.90 6.61 -14.68
N GLY A 157 9.17 7.33 -15.55
CA GLY A 157 7.83 6.92 -15.99
C GLY A 157 7.80 5.61 -16.77
N GLY A 158 8.85 5.31 -17.55
CA GLY A 158 8.99 4.06 -18.29
C GLY A 158 9.23 2.85 -17.38
N VAL A 159 10.09 3.01 -16.37
CA VAL A 159 10.30 1.99 -15.32
C VAL A 159 9.02 1.78 -14.50
N TYR A 160 8.39 2.87 -14.07
CA TYR A 160 7.16 2.84 -13.27
C TYR A 160 6.00 2.13 -13.98
N ASN A 161 5.81 2.40 -15.28
CA ASN A 161 4.73 1.80 -16.05
C ASN A 161 5.09 0.44 -16.69
N GLY A 162 6.30 -0.09 -16.44
CA GLY A 162 6.80 -1.31 -17.10
C GLY A 162 6.87 -1.18 -18.63
N ASN A 163 6.96 0.04 -19.15
CA ASN A 163 6.95 0.36 -20.58
C ASN A 163 8.19 1.19 -20.94
N ILE A 164 9.35 0.59 -20.74
CA ILE A 164 10.65 1.24 -20.99
C ILE A 164 10.75 1.69 -22.45
N ASP A 165 10.45 0.80 -23.40
CA ASP A 165 10.59 1.09 -24.83
C ASP A 165 9.67 2.23 -25.32
N GLY A 166 8.42 2.29 -24.83
CA GLY A 166 7.48 3.35 -25.19
C GLY A 166 7.90 4.73 -24.67
N PHE A 167 8.39 4.79 -23.44
CA PHE A 167 8.87 6.05 -22.84
C PHE A 167 10.25 6.46 -23.38
N LYS A 168 11.11 5.51 -23.71
CA LYS A 168 12.38 5.76 -24.42
C LYS A 168 12.12 6.40 -25.78
N LYS A 169 11.18 5.84 -26.55
CA LYS A 169 10.77 6.38 -27.84
C LYS A 169 10.18 7.79 -27.72
N THR A 170 9.42 8.04 -26.64
CA THR A 170 8.92 9.40 -26.33
C THR A 170 10.07 10.37 -26.04
N ALA A 171 11.10 9.96 -25.31
CA ALA A 171 12.28 10.80 -25.05
C ALA A 171 13.08 11.09 -26.34
N GLU A 172 13.20 10.10 -27.23
CA GLU A 172 13.78 10.24 -28.57
C GLU A 172 13.00 11.23 -29.45
N GLN A 173 11.67 11.14 -29.43
CA GLN A 173 10.78 12.04 -30.17
C GLN A 173 10.78 13.47 -29.61
N LEU A 174 10.97 13.63 -28.30
CA LEU A 174 11.08 14.94 -27.65
C LEU A 174 12.33 15.71 -28.11
N GLY A 175 13.39 14.99 -28.48
CA GLY A 175 14.63 15.56 -29.01
C GLY A 175 15.43 16.39 -27.99
N GLY A 176 16.43 17.13 -28.47
CA GLY A 176 17.37 17.86 -27.62
C GLY A 176 18.16 16.91 -26.72
N ASP A 177 18.32 17.28 -25.44
CA ASP A 177 19.05 16.46 -24.46
C ASP A 177 18.19 15.40 -23.77
N ALA A 178 16.91 15.24 -24.16
CA ALA A 178 16.00 14.27 -23.54
C ALA A 178 16.48 12.81 -23.67
N PRO A 179 17.00 12.34 -24.83
CA PRO A 179 17.51 10.98 -24.94
C PRO A 179 18.73 10.75 -24.04
N ALA A 180 19.61 11.75 -23.93
CA ALA A 180 20.79 11.68 -23.06
C ALA A 180 20.40 11.71 -21.56
N GLY A 181 19.40 12.50 -21.19
CA GLY A 181 18.84 12.50 -19.85
C GLY A 181 18.15 11.17 -19.49
N TYR A 182 17.44 10.57 -20.45
CA TYR A 182 16.82 9.25 -20.32
C TYR A 182 17.88 8.15 -20.14
N ALA A 183 18.85 8.08 -21.04
CA ALA A 183 19.94 7.10 -20.99
C ALA A 183 20.81 7.25 -19.73
N GLN A 184 21.03 8.48 -19.24
CA GLN A 184 21.76 8.70 -17.99
C GLN A 184 21.13 7.98 -16.78
N ILE A 185 19.81 7.87 -16.76
CA ILE A 185 19.10 7.13 -15.70
C ILE A 185 19.18 5.62 -15.96
N MET A 186 19.01 5.18 -17.22
CA MET A 186 18.93 3.76 -17.58
C MET A 186 20.27 3.03 -17.66
N ASP A 187 21.36 3.70 -18.03
CA ASP A 187 22.70 3.10 -18.20
C ASP A 187 23.47 2.99 -16.87
N ASN A 188 22.98 3.62 -15.79
CA ASN A 188 23.60 3.53 -14.49
C ASN A 188 23.18 2.21 -13.81
N LYS A 189 24.01 1.18 -13.99
CA LYS A 189 23.78 -0.22 -13.57
C LYS A 189 23.54 -0.44 -12.05
N GLY A 190 23.57 0.61 -11.24
CA GLY A 190 23.28 0.57 -9.79
C GLY A 190 22.37 1.70 -9.29
N LEU A 191 21.69 2.44 -10.17
CA LEU A 191 20.88 3.62 -9.80
C LEU A 191 19.47 3.59 -10.42
N PHE A 192 18.76 2.47 -10.26
CA PHE A 192 17.31 2.41 -10.56
C PHE A 192 16.43 3.03 -9.45
N ILE A 193 17.03 3.57 -8.38
CA ILE A 193 16.28 4.02 -7.18
C ILE A 193 16.22 5.55 -7.01
N THR A 194 16.96 6.35 -7.77
CA THR A 194 17.01 7.82 -7.54
C THR A 194 16.46 8.61 -8.70
N ALA A 195 15.14 8.69 -8.82
CA ALA A 195 14.48 9.63 -9.73
C ALA A 195 13.40 10.47 -9.02
N ALA A 196 13.73 11.06 -7.86
CA ALA A 196 13.02 12.23 -7.34
C ALA A 196 13.82 13.14 -6.39
N SER A 197 15.15 12.98 -6.22
CA SER A 197 15.91 13.83 -5.28
C SER A 197 16.92 14.70 -6.02
N VAL A 198 16.48 15.83 -6.57
CA VAL A 198 17.37 16.96 -6.86
C VAL A 198 16.78 18.23 -6.25
N ALA A 199 16.99 18.40 -4.96
CA ALA A 199 16.92 19.70 -4.30
C ALA A 199 18.30 20.00 -3.71
N THR A 200 19.21 20.50 -4.55
CA THR A 200 20.44 21.16 -4.07
C THR A 200 20.24 22.67 -4.13
N GLY A 201 20.40 23.29 -2.98
CA GLY A 201 19.80 24.56 -2.62
C GLY A 201 20.47 25.82 -3.18
N LEU A 202 19.70 26.91 -3.14
CA LEU A 202 20.20 28.26 -2.88
C LEU A 202 19.16 29.01 -2.04
N THR A 203 19.67 29.55 -0.94
CA THR A 203 19.04 30.19 0.21
C THR A 203 18.13 31.38 -0.12
N MET A 204 16.89 31.37 0.38
CA MET A 204 16.30 32.37 1.30
C MET A 204 14.76 32.31 1.29
N GLY A 205 14.18 32.22 2.49
CA GLY A 205 12.77 32.55 2.75
C GLY A 205 11.83 31.34 2.81
N ARG A 206 11.32 31.06 4.02
CA ARG A 206 10.21 30.14 4.30
C ARG A 206 9.09 30.27 3.27
N MET A 207 8.87 29.24 2.47
CA MET A 207 7.60 28.96 1.81
C MET A 207 7.24 27.51 2.08
N ARG A 208 6.11 27.30 2.76
CA ARG A 208 5.42 25.99 2.83
C ARG A 208 4.67 25.80 1.52
N PHE A 209 4.91 24.68 0.86
CA PHE A 209 4.16 24.23 -0.31
C PHE A 209 3.08 23.25 0.17
N PRO A 210 1.77 23.53 -0.03
CA PRO A 210 0.70 22.59 0.29
C PRO A 210 0.50 21.48 -0.76
N GLU A 211 1.24 21.50 -1.86
CA GLU A 211 1.00 20.64 -3.04
C GLU A 211 2.08 19.57 -3.23
N LEU A 212 2.88 19.30 -2.18
CA LEU A 212 3.81 18.16 -2.13
C LEU A 212 3.29 16.98 -1.28
N GLU A 213 2.24 17.17 -0.47
CA GLU A 213 1.65 16.11 0.39
C GLU A 213 0.92 15.02 -0.44
N GLU A 214 0.44 15.31 -1.65
CA GLU A 214 -0.21 14.30 -2.52
C GLU A 214 0.75 13.46 -3.37
N LEU A 215 2.06 13.76 -3.35
CA LEU A 215 3.10 12.93 -3.99
C LEU A 215 3.77 11.95 -3.01
N GLU A 216 3.44 12.00 -1.71
CA GLU A 216 4.03 11.12 -0.68
C GLU A 216 3.40 9.72 -0.61
N GLN A 217 2.30 9.46 -1.33
CA GLN A 217 1.51 8.23 -1.12
C GLN A 217 1.98 6.98 -1.90
N PHE A 218 3.20 7.00 -2.45
CA PHE A 218 3.81 5.82 -3.06
C PHE A 218 5.26 5.68 -2.59
N GLY A 219 5.45 4.97 -1.47
CA GLY A 219 6.77 4.53 -1.04
C GLY A 219 7.49 3.68 -2.11
N ALA A 220 8.81 3.51 -1.94
CA ALA A 220 9.60 2.58 -2.75
C ALA A 220 9.00 1.16 -2.75
N ARG A 221 9.29 0.38 -3.78
CA ARG A 221 8.91 -1.04 -3.84
C ARG A 221 10.15 -1.88 -3.61
N GLY A 222 10.09 -2.81 -2.66
CA GLY A 222 11.14 -3.78 -2.40
C GLY A 222 11.49 -4.54 -3.69
N THR A 223 12.79 -4.64 -3.98
CA THR A 223 13.29 -5.29 -5.18
C THR A 223 13.12 -6.81 -5.14
N VAL A 224 13.19 -7.40 -3.96
CA VAL A 224 13.07 -8.85 -3.76
C VAL A 224 11.65 -9.22 -3.32
N SER A 225 11.12 -8.53 -2.32
CA SER A 225 9.78 -8.79 -1.78
C SER A 225 8.66 -8.27 -2.66
N GLY A 226 8.93 -7.26 -3.50
CA GLY A 226 7.90 -6.57 -4.25
C GLY A 226 6.93 -5.76 -3.38
N ARG A 227 7.17 -5.62 -2.07
CA ARG A 227 6.25 -4.91 -1.17
C ARG A 227 6.48 -3.40 -1.23
N PRO A 228 5.43 -2.57 -1.25
CA PRO A 228 5.58 -1.13 -1.14
C PRO A 228 5.97 -0.72 0.29
N PHE A 229 6.90 0.22 0.45
CA PHE A 229 7.37 0.74 1.73
C PHE A 229 8.02 2.11 1.58
N ASP A 230 8.03 2.93 2.62
CA ASP A 230 8.72 4.22 2.64
C ASP A 230 10.16 4.06 3.20
N PRO A 231 11.22 4.25 2.38
CA PRO A 231 12.60 4.14 2.83
C PRO A 231 12.98 5.15 3.92
N ASP A 232 12.37 6.33 3.92
CA ASP A 232 12.68 7.37 4.91
C ASP A 232 12.08 7.03 6.28
N LYS A 233 11.07 6.14 6.30
CA LYS A 233 10.43 5.60 7.51
C LYS A 233 10.86 4.16 7.84
N ALA A 234 11.89 3.63 7.18
CA ALA A 234 12.35 2.25 7.35
C ALA A 234 13.29 2.02 8.54
N GLY A 235 13.62 3.07 9.30
CA GLY A 235 14.53 2.97 10.45
C GLY A 235 15.99 2.77 10.06
N GLY A 236 16.39 3.17 8.85
CA GLY A 236 17.76 3.10 8.35
C GLY A 236 17.83 2.70 6.87
N PRO A 237 19.01 2.83 6.22
CA PRO A 237 19.19 2.41 4.84
C PRO A 237 19.01 0.89 4.69
N ILE A 238 18.68 0.44 3.47
CA ILE A 238 18.78 -0.97 3.10
C ILE A 238 20.25 -1.34 2.95
N GLU A 239 20.66 -2.46 3.55
CA GLU A 239 22.02 -3.00 3.51
C GLU A 239 22.02 -4.34 2.77
N ASP A 240 23.14 -4.74 2.16
CA ASP A 240 23.27 -6.09 1.59
C ASP A 240 23.80 -7.04 2.67
N LEU A 241 22.88 -7.65 3.44
CA LEU A 241 23.18 -8.53 4.55
C LEU A 241 23.06 -10.00 4.16
N THR A 242 23.79 -10.84 4.90
CA THR A 242 23.75 -12.30 4.78
C THR A 242 23.57 -12.93 6.15
N THR A 243 22.99 -14.13 6.16
CA THR A 243 22.89 -14.99 7.34
C THR A 243 24.12 -15.88 7.53
N ASP A 244 25.07 -15.85 6.58
CA ASP A 244 26.29 -16.66 6.63
C ASP A 244 27.12 -16.35 7.88
N GLY A 245 27.43 -17.39 8.66
CA GLY A 245 28.24 -17.28 9.87
C GLY A 245 27.51 -16.69 11.08
N VAL A 246 26.20 -16.48 11.00
CA VAL A 246 25.38 -16.09 12.14
C VAL A 246 25.25 -17.27 13.11
N ASN A 247 25.47 -16.99 14.40
CA ASN A 247 25.19 -17.92 15.48
C ASN A 247 23.92 -17.48 16.21
N ILE A 248 22.98 -18.41 16.37
CA ILE A 248 21.77 -18.18 17.16
C ILE A 248 22.14 -18.25 18.64
N THR A 249 22.02 -17.13 19.37
CA THR A 249 22.30 -17.04 20.81
C THR A 249 21.06 -16.66 21.61
N HIS A 250 21.05 -17.01 22.90
CA HIS A 250 19.98 -16.65 23.84
C HIS A 250 19.79 -15.13 23.96
N GLU A 251 20.86 -14.31 23.85
CA GLU A 251 20.72 -12.85 23.86
C GLU A 251 19.94 -12.34 22.64
N GLY A 252 20.21 -12.88 21.45
CA GLY A 252 19.42 -12.51 20.28
C GLY A 252 18.01 -13.08 20.31
N ILE A 253 17.79 -14.26 20.89
CA ILE A 253 16.43 -14.81 21.09
C ILE A 253 15.61 -13.87 21.99
N ALA A 254 16.21 -13.29 23.03
CA ALA A 254 15.55 -12.30 23.86
C ALA A 254 15.16 -11.03 23.08
N ILE A 255 15.93 -10.66 22.06
CA ILE A 255 15.57 -9.57 21.12
C ILE A 255 14.36 -9.98 20.28
N VAL A 256 14.36 -11.20 19.72
CA VAL A 256 13.24 -11.75 18.95
C VAL A 256 11.95 -11.76 19.79
N GLU A 257 12.00 -12.27 21.02
CA GLU A 257 10.85 -12.28 21.94
C GLU A 257 10.35 -10.87 22.26
N LYS A 258 11.27 -9.92 22.51
CA LYS A 258 10.90 -8.52 22.74
C LYS A 258 10.26 -7.90 21.50
N HIS A 259 10.74 -8.22 20.31
CA HIS A 259 10.17 -7.73 19.08
C HIS A 259 8.76 -8.25 18.87
N THR A 260 8.58 -9.59 18.87
CA THR A 260 7.31 -10.26 18.54
C THR A 260 6.21 -10.00 19.56
N SER A 261 6.57 -9.81 20.85
CA SER A 261 5.60 -9.53 21.92
C SER A 261 4.68 -8.33 21.66
N ARG A 262 5.07 -7.39 20.78
CA ARG A 262 4.25 -6.22 20.43
C ARG A 262 3.05 -6.54 19.54
N PHE A 263 3.04 -7.72 18.90
CA PHE A 263 2.02 -8.12 17.92
C PHE A 263 0.95 -9.04 18.50
N GLY A 264 1.05 -9.41 19.78
CA GLY A 264 0.15 -10.36 20.43
C GLY A 264 0.61 -11.80 20.31
N GLU A 265 -0.23 -12.74 20.75
CA GLU A 265 0.05 -14.18 20.68
C GLU A 265 -0.09 -14.68 19.23
N ASP A 266 0.98 -15.28 18.71
CA ASP A 266 1.01 -15.90 17.39
C ASP A 266 1.65 -17.31 17.48
N PRO A 267 0.92 -18.39 17.12
CA PRO A 267 1.42 -19.75 17.22
C PRO A 267 2.66 -20.05 16.37
N GLY A 268 2.82 -19.36 15.22
CA GLY A 268 3.97 -19.52 14.35
C GLY A 268 5.24 -18.93 15.00
N ASN A 269 5.12 -17.72 15.56
CA ASN A 269 6.19 -17.05 16.28
C ASN A 269 6.60 -17.84 17.52
N GLU A 270 5.63 -18.35 18.29
CA GLU A 270 5.91 -19.19 19.45
C GLU A 270 6.67 -20.46 19.05
N PHE A 271 6.25 -21.11 17.95
CA PHE A 271 6.94 -22.27 17.41
C PHE A 271 8.39 -21.94 17.03
N MET A 272 8.60 -20.86 16.26
CA MET A 272 9.93 -20.46 15.81
C MET A 272 10.83 -20.09 16.99
N ILE A 273 10.34 -19.33 17.97
CA ILE A 273 11.10 -18.97 19.18
C ILE A 273 11.51 -20.23 19.97
N ASN A 274 10.59 -21.18 20.16
CA ASN A 274 10.90 -22.43 20.84
C ASN A 274 11.92 -23.28 20.08
N ARG A 275 11.86 -23.27 18.74
CA ARG A 275 12.84 -23.93 17.88
C ARG A 275 14.21 -23.26 17.98
N LEU A 276 14.29 -21.92 17.97
CA LEU A 276 15.53 -21.16 18.16
C LEU A 276 16.19 -21.48 19.51
N LYS A 277 15.43 -21.62 20.59
CA LYS A 277 15.96 -22.00 21.92
C LYS A 277 16.64 -23.37 21.89
N LYS A 278 15.99 -24.37 21.28
CA LYS A 278 16.59 -25.71 21.10
C LYS A 278 17.87 -25.68 20.27
N ILE A 279 17.93 -24.81 19.25
CA ILE A 279 19.15 -24.60 18.45
C ILE A 279 20.25 -23.97 19.30
N ALA A 280 19.94 -22.92 20.07
CA ALA A 280 20.90 -22.25 20.94
C ALA A 280 21.45 -23.17 22.05
N ASP A 281 20.62 -24.10 22.54
CA ASP A 281 21.01 -25.13 23.51
C ASP A 281 21.77 -26.31 22.88
N GLY A 282 21.88 -26.35 21.54
CA GLY A 282 22.57 -27.42 20.81
C GLY A 282 21.79 -28.73 20.72
N GLU A 283 20.48 -28.72 21.00
CA GLU A 283 19.62 -29.90 20.94
C GLU A 283 19.32 -30.32 19.50
N ILE A 284 19.22 -29.35 18.59
CA ILE A 284 18.97 -29.56 17.16
C ILE A 284 19.87 -28.65 16.32
N PRO A 285 20.26 -29.07 15.10
CA PRO A 285 20.92 -28.17 14.16
C PRO A 285 19.96 -27.10 13.65
N HIS A 286 20.49 -25.94 13.25
CA HIS A 286 19.72 -24.92 12.57
C HIS A 286 19.54 -25.24 11.08
N GLU A 287 18.43 -24.78 10.52
CA GLU A 287 18.18 -24.73 9.08
C GLU A 287 18.23 -23.28 8.57
N GLN A 288 18.19 -23.09 7.26
CA GLN A 288 18.23 -21.75 6.67
C GLN A 288 17.07 -20.87 7.13
N VAL A 289 15.88 -21.45 7.28
CA VAL A 289 14.68 -20.74 7.74
C VAL A 289 14.83 -20.24 9.18
N ASP A 290 15.55 -20.97 10.05
CA ASP A 290 15.81 -20.56 11.42
C ASP A 290 16.72 -19.34 11.47
N LEU A 291 17.76 -19.34 10.63
CA LEU A 291 18.67 -18.20 10.47
C LEU A 291 17.96 -16.99 9.88
N ASN A 292 17.13 -17.18 8.85
CA ASN A 292 16.35 -16.12 8.24
C ASN A 292 15.44 -15.46 9.27
N TYR A 293 14.61 -16.25 9.98
CA TYR A 293 13.72 -15.74 11.02
C TYR A 293 14.49 -14.99 12.12
N TYR A 294 15.51 -15.62 12.69
CA TYR A 294 16.30 -15.00 13.78
C TYR A 294 16.92 -13.66 13.38
N THR A 295 17.57 -13.62 12.21
CA THR A 295 18.26 -12.42 11.73
C THR A 295 17.30 -11.33 11.26
N HIS A 296 16.19 -11.73 10.65
CA HIS A 296 15.10 -10.84 10.25
C HIS A 296 14.50 -10.16 11.49
N GLU A 297 14.01 -10.92 12.46
CA GLU A 297 13.34 -10.37 13.65
C GLU A 297 14.28 -9.46 14.47
N CYS A 298 15.57 -9.82 14.59
CA CYS A 298 16.57 -8.97 15.25
C CYS A 298 16.82 -7.65 14.49
N ARG A 299 16.93 -7.71 13.16
CA ARG A 299 17.19 -6.53 12.32
C ARG A 299 15.98 -5.61 12.26
N GLU A 300 14.78 -6.18 12.17
CA GLU A 300 13.53 -5.41 12.19
C GLU A 300 13.37 -4.69 13.53
N TYR A 301 13.63 -5.36 14.65
CA TYR A 301 13.66 -4.72 15.96
C TYR A 301 14.66 -3.55 16.05
N GLN A 302 15.86 -3.68 15.46
CA GLN A 302 16.82 -2.57 15.42
C GLN A 302 16.27 -1.37 14.65
N ARG A 303 15.56 -1.60 13.54
CA ARG A 303 14.90 -0.54 12.76
C ARG A 303 13.80 0.15 13.57
N TYR A 304 13.00 -0.62 14.32
CA TYR A 304 12.05 -0.07 15.28
C TYR A 304 12.72 0.81 16.34
N CYS A 305 13.86 0.37 16.90
CA CYS A 305 14.63 1.16 17.87
C CYS A 305 15.11 2.49 17.27
N ASN A 306 15.59 2.47 16.02
CA ASN A 306 16.06 3.67 15.32
C ASN A 306 14.94 4.70 15.09
N LEU A 307 13.68 4.24 15.06
CA LEU A 307 12.48 5.09 14.94
C LEU A 307 11.89 5.50 16.31
N GLY A 308 12.54 5.12 17.42
CA GLY A 308 12.08 5.44 18.78
C GLY A 308 11.06 4.45 19.37
N TRP A 309 10.84 3.30 18.72
CA TRP A 309 9.85 2.30 19.11
C TRP A 309 10.48 1.05 19.75
N GLU A 310 11.26 1.26 20.80
CA GLU A 310 11.90 0.18 21.55
C GLU A 310 10.85 -0.76 22.19
N THR A 311 9.73 -0.21 22.64
CA THR A 311 8.62 -0.95 23.26
C THR A 311 7.28 -0.50 22.72
N GLY A 312 6.33 -1.43 22.60
CA GLY A 312 4.97 -1.16 22.14
C GLY A 312 4.88 -0.83 20.65
N ALA A 313 3.75 -0.24 20.27
CA ALA A 313 3.44 0.19 18.91
C ALA A 313 2.58 1.47 18.98
N PRO A 314 2.45 2.22 17.88
CA PRO A 314 1.50 3.33 17.77
C PRO A 314 0.08 2.92 18.22
N ALA A 315 -0.61 3.84 18.88
CA ALA A 315 -1.99 3.60 19.34
C ALA A 315 -3.00 3.59 18.18
N ASP A 316 -2.66 4.29 17.10
CA ASP A 316 -3.42 4.25 15.86
C ASP A 316 -3.01 3.03 15.01
N ASN A 317 -4.01 2.27 14.56
CA ASN A 317 -3.78 1.02 13.84
C ASN A 317 -3.15 1.23 12.46
N LEU A 318 -3.45 2.35 11.79
CA LEU A 318 -2.86 2.66 10.49
C LEU A 318 -1.38 3.04 10.67
N GLU A 319 -1.07 3.89 11.66
CA GLU A 319 0.32 4.24 11.97
C GLU A 319 1.13 3.01 12.43
N ALA A 320 0.53 2.12 13.21
CA ALA A 320 1.18 0.87 13.63
C ALA A 320 1.47 -0.05 12.44
N HIS A 321 0.51 -0.15 11.51
CA HIS A 321 0.69 -0.90 10.27
C HIS A 321 1.74 -0.26 9.36
N GLU A 322 1.77 1.06 9.20
CA GLU A 322 2.78 1.75 8.40
C GLU A 322 4.18 1.56 8.96
N LEU A 323 4.35 1.71 10.28
CA LEU A 323 5.61 1.45 10.97
C LEU A 323 6.09 0.03 10.68
N TRP A 324 5.24 -0.97 10.94
CA TRP A 324 5.53 -2.37 10.66
C TRP A 324 5.86 -2.60 9.18
N ASN A 325 5.02 -2.13 8.26
CA ASN A 325 5.21 -2.39 6.85
C ASN A 325 6.55 -1.84 6.35
N ASN A 326 6.93 -0.65 6.82
CA ASN A 326 8.17 -0.01 6.42
C ASN A 326 9.41 -0.72 6.98
N THR A 327 9.41 -1.06 8.26
CA THR A 327 10.54 -1.79 8.89
C THR A 327 10.63 -3.23 8.41
N HIS A 328 9.48 -3.91 8.26
CA HIS A 328 9.39 -5.29 7.83
C HIS A 328 9.88 -5.45 6.39
N THR A 329 9.35 -4.63 5.48
CA THR A 329 9.77 -4.66 4.06
C THR A 329 11.25 -4.35 3.92
N ALA A 330 11.76 -3.34 4.62
CA ALA A 330 13.17 -3.00 4.57
C ALA A 330 14.08 -4.14 5.08
N THR A 331 13.63 -4.89 6.06
CA THR A 331 14.39 -6.04 6.59
C THR A 331 14.37 -7.23 5.64
N LEU A 332 13.25 -7.48 4.95
CA LEU A 332 13.21 -8.48 3.87
C LEU A 332 14.22 -8.15 2.78
N GLU A 333 14.33 -6.87 2.40
CA GLU A 333 15.31 -6.43 1.41
C GLU A 333 16.75 -6.55 1.92
N ASP A 334 17.00 -6.33 3.22
CA ASP A 334 18.34 -6.49 3.81
C ASP A 334 18.91 -7.90 3.57
N TYR A 335 18.05 -8.92 3.71
CA TYR A 335 18.44 -10.34 3.59
C TYR A 335 18.02 -11.00 2.27
N LYS A 336 17.52 -10.21 1.31
CA LYS A 336 17.02 -10.69 0.01
C LYS A 336 15.96 -11.79 0.16
N LEU A 337 15.04 -11.61 1.10
CA LEU A 337 13.89 -12.47 1.33
C LEU A 337 12.70 -11.95 0.52
N LYS A 338 11.87 -12.87 0.01
CA LYS A 338 10.65 -12.49 -0.71
C LYS A 338 9.51 -12.14 0.24
N GLY A 339 9.60 -12.59 1.50
CA GLY A 339 8.53 -12.48 2.48
C GLY A 339 7.45 -13.55 2.26
N GLU A 340 7.81 -14.66 1.63
CA GLU A 340 6.97 -15.86 1.59
C GLU A 340 6.99 -16.52 2.97
N VAL A 341 5.97 -17.31 3.31
CA VAL A 341 5.88 -17.97 4.63
C VAL A 341 7.11 -18.86 4.85
N GLU A 342 7.55 -19.53 3.81
CA GLU A 342 8.68 -20.45 3.80
C GLU A 342 10.03 -19.74 3.98
N ASP A 343 10.09 -18.42 3.79
CA ASP A 343 11.31 -17.63 4.03
C ASP A 343 11.55 -17.46 5.54
N LEU A 344 10.49 -17.38 6.35
CA LEU A 344 10.55 -16.99 7.76
C LEU A 344 9.98 -18.05 8.73
N TYR A 345 9.10 -18.94 8.30
CA TYR A 345 8.50 -19.96 9.15
C TYR A 345 8.86 -21.36 8.67
N HIS A 346 9.33 -22.18 9.61
CA HIS A 346 9.62 -23.58 9.35
C HIS A 346 8.32 -24.31 8.92
N PRO A 347 8.36 -25.28 8.00
CA PRO A 347 7.16 -25.97 7.50
C PRO A 347 6.29 -26.64 8.57
N ASP A 348 6.89 -27.05 9.69
CA ASP A 348 6.19 -27.62 10.85
C ASP A 348 5.55 -26.57 11.77
N ALA A 349 5.81 -25.28 11.54
CA ALA A 349 5.17 -24.21 12.30
C ALA A 349 3.67 -24.19 11.97
N PRO A 350 2.78 -24.09 12.98
CA PRO A 350 1.36 -23.95 12.73
C PRO A 350 1.09 -22.64 11.98
N LEU A 351 0.56 -22.76 10.78
CA LEU A 351 0.01 -21.64 10.02
C LEU A 351 -1.42 -21.38 10.51
N TRP A 352 -1.79 -20.10 10.59
CA TRP A 352 -3.09 -19.61 11.06
C TRP A 352 -4.29 -20.20 10.30
#